data_AF-W2TS83-F1
#
_entry.id   AF-W2TS83-F1
#
_cell.length_a   1.000
_cell.length_b   1.000
_cell.length_c   1.000
_cell.angle_alpha   90.00
_cell.angle_beta   90.00
_cell.angle_gamma   90.00
#
_symmetry.space_group_name_H-M   'P 1'
#
loop_
_entity.id
_entity.type
_entity.pdbx_description
1 polymer ?
#
loop_
_entity_poly.entity_id
_entity_poly.type
_entity_poly.pdbx_seq_one_letter_code
_entity_poly.pdbx_strand_id
1 'polypeptide(L)'
;MIGHSAQVHVISSSSMELVKTLSAPTDVTSLQFLPGSSQELWAMTERGEVVIWSLEGSQHLFRDEGAVRGTKIRLSADGSKVACGSNTGIINVYDAPDVRRNTDPKPRTVVSNLVTSCDSIAFNHDSQAMAFSSNVKKNQVKLLHVASGTVYNNFPKKHEKIMNVECVEFSPHSAYLGIGCANGQLILERINHFEDY
;
A
#
# COMPACT_ATOMS: atom_id res chain seq x y z
N MET A 1 -4.24 16.04 -2.86
CA MET A 1 -3.22 16.33 -3.89
C MET A 1 -1.88 16.56 -3.19
N ILE A 2 -0.79 15.96 -3.66
CA ILE A 2 0.55 16.24 -3.13
C ILE A 2 1.03 17.52 -3.83
N GLY A 3 1.27 18.58 -3.05
CA GLY A 3 1.82 19.84 -3.53
C GLY A 3 3.35 19.80 -3.60
N HIS A 4 3.94 20.80 -4.26
CA HIS A 4 5.38 21.04 -4.17
C HIS A 4 5.76 21.35 -2.70
N SER A 5 6.93 20.86 -2.26
CA SER A 5 7.49 21.09 -0.91
C SER A 5 6.80 20.32 0.22
N ALA A 6 6.62 19.00 0.08
CA ALA A 6 6.09 18.12 1.14
C ALA A 6 4.70 18.51 1.69
N GLN A 7 3.92 19.31 0.97
CA GLN A 7 2.56 19.68 1.37
C GLN A 7 1.53 18.71 0.81
N VAL A 8 0.47 18.44 1.56
CA VAL A 8 -0.67 17.64 1.14
C VAL A 8 -1.94 18.46 1.30
N HIS A 9 -2.59 18.75 0.18
CA HIS A 9 -3.85 19.48 0.15
C HIS A 9 -5.04 18.53 0.17
N VAL A 10 -5.92 18.74 1.14
CA VAL A 10 -7.20 18.03 1.31
C VAL A 10 -8.30 18.93 0.77
N ILE A 11 -9.02 18.45 -0.23
CA ILE A 11 -10.05 19.19 -0.96
C ILE A 11 -11.38 18.45 -0.81
N SER A 12 -12.46 19.19 -0.58
CA SER A 12 -13.81 18.64 -0.52
C SER A 12 -14.27 18.19 -1.91
N SER A 13 -14.77 16.96 -2.04
CA SER A 13 -15.24 16.45 -3.33
C SER A 13 -16.56 17.08 -3.79
N SER A 14 -17.37 17.59 -2.86
CA SER A 14 -18.68 18.19 -3.17
C SER A 14 -18.57 19.67 -3.55
N SER A 15 -17.80 20.45 -2.78
CA SER A 15 -17.64 21.89 -3.01
C SER A 15 -16.40 22.25 -3.83
N MET A 16 -15.46 21.32 -4.02
CA MET A 16 -14.15 21.56 -4.64
C MET A 16 -13.29 22.61 -3.90
N GLU A 17 -13.60 22.86 -2.63
CA GLU A 17 -12.87 23.82 -1.80
C GLU A 17 -11.72 23.15 -1.03
N LEU A 18 -10.65 23.93 -0.80
CA LEU A 18 -9.55 23.50 0.04
C LEU A 18 -10.01 23.45 1.51
N VAL A 19 -10.03 22.26 2.08
CA VAL A 19 -10.42 22.02 3.48
C VAL A 19 -9.22 22.21 4.39
N LYS A 20 -8.07 21.64 4.03
CA LYS A 20 -6.87 21.65 4.88
C LYS A 20 -5.60 21.48 4.05
N THR A 21 -4.52 22.11 4.52
CA THR A 21 -3.16 21.85 4.03
C THR A 21 -2.36 21.23 5.17
N LEU A 22 -1.82 20.04 4.91
CA LEU A 22 -0.99 19.27 5.83
C LEU A 22 0.46 19.35 5.36
N SER A 23 1.42 19.40 6.29
CA SER A 23 2.84 19.46 5.96
C SER A 23 3.53 18.20 6.45
N ALA A 24 4.23 17.51 5.55
CA ALA A 24 5.10 16.39 5.89
C ALA A 24 6.54 16.87 6.14
N PRO A 25 7.37 16.10 6.85
CA PRO A 25 8.78 16.43 7.06
C PRO A 25 9.61 16.41 5.78
N THR A 26 9.26 15.51 4.85
CA THR A 26 9.91 15.33 3.55
C THR A 26 8.88 14.97 2.50
N ASP A 27 9.30 14.91 1.22
CA ASP A 27 8.38 14.65 0.12
C ASP A 27 7.59 13.36 0.30
N VAL A 28 6.29 13.44 0.03
CA VAL A 28 5.36 12.32 0.19
C VAL A 28 5.38 11.48 -1.07
N THR A 29 5.61 10.17 -0.93
CA THR A 29 5.67 9.22 -2.05
C THR A 29 4.35 8.47 -2.26
N SER A 30 3.55 8.34 -1.22
CA SER A 30 2.24 7.69 -1.27
C SER A 30 1.37 8.17 -0.11
N LEU A 31 0.06 8.21 -0.33
CA LEU A 31 -0.93 8.59 0.66
C LEU A 31 -2.19 7.72 0.53
N GLN A 32 -2.91 7.55 1.64
CA GLN A 32 -4.21 6.89 1.68
C GLN A 32 -5.03 7.35 2.88
N PHE A 33 -6.31 7.65 2.68
CA PHE A 33 -7.24 7.84 3.79
C PHE A 33 -7.50 6.51 4.50
N LEU A 34 -7.79 6.57 5.80
CA LEU A 34 -8.26 5.40 6.53
C LEU A 34 -9.55 4.86 5.88
N PRO A 35 -9.60 3.59 5.45
CA PRO A 35 -10.81 3.03 4.88
C PRO A 35 -12.01 3.16 5.84
N GLY A 36 -13.14 3.63 5.31
CA GLY A 36 -14.35 3.88 6.09
C GLY A 36 -14.36 5.21 6.87
N SER A 37 -13.27 5.99 6.89
CA SER A 37 -13.21 7.29 7.57
C SER A 37 -12.55 8.37 6.71
N SER A 38 -13.20 9.52 6.60
CA SER A 38 -12.61 10.70 5.95
C SER A 38 -11.77 11.56 6.91
N GLN A 39 -11.59 11.15 8.17
CA GLN A 39 -10.98 11.98 9.21
C GLN A 39 -9.49 11.71 9.41
N GLU A 40 -8.96 10.60 8.90
CA GLU A 40 -7.57 10.22 9.13
C GLU A 40 -6.88 9.96 7.78
N LEU A 41 -5.72 10.60 7.56
CA LEU A 41 -4.92 10.49 6.34
C LEU A 41 -3.52 9.98 6.69
N TRP A 42 -3.10 8.93 6.01
CA TRP A 42 -1.79 8.33 6.17
C TRP A 42 -0.94 8.67 4.96
N ALA A 43 0.29 9.10 5.21
CA ALA A 43 1.24 9.45 4.17
C ALA A 43 2.60 8.86 4.48
N MET A 44 3.22 8.27 3.48
CA MET A 44 4.60 7.83 3.57
C MET A 44 5.51 8.84 2.89
N THR A 45 6.63 9.11 3.55
CA THR A 45 7.65 10.03 3.08
C THR A 45 8.76 9.28 2.35
N GLU A 46 9.53 10.03 1.57
CA GLU A 46 10.70 9.49 0.89
C GLU A 46 11.74 8.93 1.86
N ARG A 47 11.82 9.41 3.10
CA ARG A 47 12.80 8.92 4.09
C ARG A 47 12.36 7.67 4.86
N GLY A 48 11.24 7.05 4.48
CA GLY A 48 10.72 5.86 5.16
C GLY A 48 10.02 6.19 6.48
N GLU A 49 9.60 7.44 6.67
CA GLU A 49 8.72 7.83 7.77
C GLU A 49 7.28 7.79 7.28
N VAL A 50 6.35 7.48 8.18
CA VAL A 50 4.93 7.50 7.91
C VAL A 50 4.28 8.48 8.87
N VAL A 51 3.58 9.45 8.29
CA VAL A 51 2.82 10.46 9.00
C VAL A 51 1.34 10.06 8.99
N ILE A 52 0.73 10.07 10.16
CA ILE A 52 -0.70 9.88 10.37
C ILE A 52 -1.27 11.22 10.78
N TRP A 53 -2.13 11.80 9.96
CA TRP A 53 -2.81 13.05 10.26
C TRP A 53 -4.28 12.79 10.57
N SER A 54 -4.74 13.30 11.71
CA SER A 54 -6.16 13.55 11.94
C SER A 54 -6.52 14.93 11.38
N LEU A 55 -7.63 15.00 10.64
CA LEU A 55 -8.18 16.27 10.16
C LEU A 55 -8.64 17.16 11.32
N GLU A 56 -8.84 16.60 12.52
CA GLU A 56 -9.12 17.34 13.76
C GLU A 56 -7.88 18.06 14.31
N GLY A 57 -6.67 17.73 13.83
CA GLY A 57 -5.42 18.44 14.16
C GLY A 57 -4.35 17.63 14.88
N SER A 58 -4.66 16.39 15.27
CA SER A 58 -3.62 15.47 15.78
C SER A 58 -2.71 14.99 14.64
N GLN A 59 -1.43 14.79 14.96
CA GLN A 59 -0.49 14.13 14.06
C GLN A 59 0.37 13.13 14.84
N HIS A 60 0.67 12.00 14.21
CA HIS A 60 1.60 11.00 14.72
C HIS A 60 2.59 10.62 13.64
N LEU A 61 3.83 10.37 14.03
CA LEU A 61 4.91 9.99 13.12
C LEU A 61 5.50 8.68 13.62
N PHE A 62 5.65 7.71 12.71
CA PHE A 62 6.44 6.52 12.97
C PHE A 62 7.41 6.24 11.84
N ARG A 63 8.47 5.49 12.13
CA ARG A 63 9.49 5.09 11.17
C ARG A 63 9.30 3.64 10.76
N ASP A 64 9.35 3.39 9.46
CA ASP A 64 9.33 2.03 8.91
C ASP A 64 10.69 1.35 9.17
N GLU A 65 10.67 0.20 9.83
CA GLU A 65 11.87 -0.52 10.29
C GLU A 65 12.75 -0.92 9.10
N GLY A 66 14.00 -0.42 9.11
CA GLY A 66 14.98 -0.72 8.07
C GLY A 66 14.72 -0.03 6.72
N ALA A 67 13.69 0.81 6.61
CA ALA A 67 13.41 1.54 5.38
C ALA A 67 14.40 2.70 5.19
N VAL A 68 15.11 2.66 4.07
CA VAL A 68 15.94 3.79 3.61
C VAL A 68 15.09 4.76 2.79
N ARG A 69 14.24 4.22 1.91
CA ARG A 69 13.31 4.99 1.10
C ARG A 69 11.96 4.29 0.97
N GLY A 70 10.90 4.99 1.36
CA GLY A 70 9.52 4.51 1.26
C GLY A 70 8.91 4.82 -0.11
N THR A 71 8.24 3.85 -0.73
CA THR A 71 7.67 3.97 -2.09
C THR A 71 6.14 3.92 -2.15
N LYS A 72 5.51 2.98 -1.45
CA LYS A 72 4.05 2.82 -1.37
C LYS A 72 3.56 2.50 0.04
N ILE A 73 2.46 3.13 0.44
CA ILE A 73 1.73 2.81 1.68
C ILE A 73 0.34 2.34 1.33
N ARG A 74 -0.11 1.26 1.98
CA ARG A 74 -1.49 0.79 1.91
C ARG A 74 -2.02 0.35 3.25
N LEU A 75 -3.26 0.76 3.54
CA LEU A 75 -4.05 0.27 4.64
C LEU A 75 -4.93 -0.88 4.16
N SER A 76 -5.14 -1.86 5.05
CA SER A 76 -6.13 -2.91 4.85
C SER A 76 -7.55 -2.33 4.85
N ALA A 77 -8.50 -3.03 4.24
CA ALA A 77 -9.88 -2.56 4.11
C ALA A 77 -10.59 -2.35 5.46
N ASP A 78 -10.19 -3.12 6.49
CA ASP A 78 -10.64 -2.97 7.87
C ASP A 78 -9.87 -1.90 8.67
N GLY A 79 -8.82 -1.30 8.09
CA GLY A 79 -7.93 -0.34 8.75
C GLY A 79 -7.06 -0.91 9.88
N SER A 80 -7.00 -2.24 10.03
CA SER A 80 -6.26 -2.91 11.12
C SER A 80 -4.79 -3.15 10.81
N LYS A 81 -4.39 -3.14 9.54
CA LYS A 81 -3.02 -3.34 9.05
C LYS A 81 -2.56 -2.17 8.20
N VAL A 82 -1.26 -1.92 8.23
CA VAL A 82 -0.58 -1.04 7.27
C VAL A 82 0.58 -1.77 6.63
N ALA A 83 0.68 -1.69 5.31
CA ALA A 83 1.80 -2.17 4.53
C ALA A 83 2.63 -0.98 4.02
N CYS A 84 3.93 -1.03 4.29
CA CYS A 84 4.92 -0.07 3.85
C CYS A 84 5.89 -0.75 2.89
N GLY A 85 5.93 -0.29 1.65
CA GLY A 85 6.86 -0.76 0.63
C GLY A 85 8.10 0.13 0.53
N SER A 86 9.24 -0.48 0.28
CA SER A 86 10.52 0.20 0.09
C SER A 86 11.04 0.08 -1.35
N ASN A 87 11.96 0.98 -1.72
CA ASN A 87 12.67 0.96 -2.99
C ASN A 87 13.61 -0.25 -3.15
N THR A 88 13.91 -0.97 -2.07
CA THR A 88 14.71 -2.20 -2.06
C THR A 88 13.89 -3.46 -2.33
N GLY A 89 12.56 -3.36 -2.38
CA GLY A 89 11.64 -4.49 -2.52
C GLY A 89 11.22 -5.13 -1.20
N ILE A 90 11.72 -4.62 -0.07
CA ILE A 90 11.21 -4.98 1.25
C ILE A 90 9.83 -4.37 1.45
N ILE A 91 8.91 -5.16 1.97
CA ILE A 91 7.57 -4.73 2.37
C ILE A 91 7.35 -5.14 3.81
N ASN A 92 7.09 -4.16 4.65
CA ASN A 92 6.80 -4.35 6.06
C ASN A 92 5.30 -4.22 6.30
N VAL A 93 4.72 -5.17 7.05
CA VAL A 93 3.31 -5.13 7.47
C VAL A 93 3.26 -4.96 8.97
N TYR A 94 2.53 -3.95 9.42
CA TYR A 94 2.34 -3.61 10.83
C TYR A 94 0.87 -3.70 11.23
N ASP A 95 0.65 -3.87 12.53
CA ASP A 95 -0.66 -3.69 13.13
C ASP A 95 -0.90 -2.19 13.40
N ALA A 96 -2.01 -1.66 12.89
CA ALA A 96 -2.32 -0.24 12.94
C ALA A 96 -2.46 0.32 14.38
N PRO A 97 -2.90 -0.44 15.40
CA PRO A 97 -2.86 0.01 16.78
C PRO A 97 -1.45 0.19 17.34
N ASP A 98 -0.47 -0.60 16.87
CA ASP A 98 0.90 -0.54 17.36
C ASP A 98 1.66 0.65 16.80
N VAL A 99 1.48 0.95 15.51
CA VAL A 99 2.11 2.11 14.87
C VAL A 99 1.50 3.43 15.36
N ARG A 100 0.26 3.43 15.86
CA ARG A 100 -0.36 4.62 16.47
C ARG A 100 0.18 4.93 17.87
N ARG A 101 0.74 3.94 18.58
CA ARG A 101 1.27 4.11 19.94
C ARG A 101 2.77 4.34 19.98
N ASN A 102 3.49 3.89 18.97
CA ASN A 102 4.94 3.87 18.94
C ASN A 102 5.49 4.66 17.75
N THR A 103 6.66 5.28 17.93
CA THR A 103 7.41 5.93 16.86
C THR A 103 8.29 4.95 16.08
N ASP A 104 8.70 3.85 16.71
CA ASP A 104 9.58 2.83 16.13
C ASP A 104 8.93 1.44 16.29
N PRO A 105 7.79 1.19 15.64
CA PRO A 105 7.08 -0.09 15.73
C PRO A 105 7.87 -1.20 15.05
N LYS A 106 7.71 -2.44 15.53
CA LYS A 106 8.24 -3.63 14.87
C LYS A 106 7.22 -4.20 13.88
N PRO A 107 7.63 -4.60 12.68
CA PRO A 107 6.74 -5.19 11.71
C PRO A 107 6.29 -6.57 12.20
N ARG A 108 5.00 -6.85 12.01
CA ARG A 108 4.43 -8.19 12.21
C ARG A 108 4.97 -9.15 11.16
N THR A 109 5.16 -8.68 9.94
CA THR A 109 5.66 -9.47 8.82
C THR A 109 6.57 -8.64 7.94
N VAL A 110 7.70 -9.22 7.57
CA VAL A 110 8.66 -8.65 6.63
C VAL A 110 8.71 -9.54 5.40
N VAL A 111 8.42 -8.96 4.24
CA VAL A 111 8.40 -9.67 2.95
C VAL A 111 9.53 -9.14 2.08
N SER A 112 10.35 -10.05 1.54
CA SER A 112 11.54 -9.74 0.73
C SER A 112 11.56 -10.48 -0.62
N ASN A 113 10.38 -10.86 -1.11
CA ASN A 113 10.24 -11.60 -2.36
C ASN A 113 10.42 -10.74 -3.61
N LEU A 114 10.34 -9.41 -3.49
CA LEU A 114 10.75 -8.48 -4.54
C LEU A 114 12.22 -8.12 -4.34
N VAL A 115 12.98 -8.11 -5.44
CA VAL A 115 14.41 -7.71 -5.45
C VAL A 115 14.62 -6.30 -6.03
N THR A 116 13.51 -5.59 -6.25
CA THR A 116 13.43 -4.25 -6.85
C THR A 116 12.33 -3.46 -6.16
N SER A 117 12.29 -2.14 -6.40
CA SER A 117 11.31 -1.20 -5.83
C SER A 117 9.89 -1.77 -5.76
N CYS A 118 9.24 -1.65 -4.60
CA CYS A 118 7.84 -1.97 -4.46
C CYS A 118 6.99 -0.80 -5.00
N ASP A 119 6.33 -0.99 -6.13
CA ASP A 119 5.66 0.09 -6.87
C ASP A 119 4.13 0.03 -6.74
N SER A 120 3.57 -1.14 -6.42
CA SER A 120 2.15 -1.30 -6.15
C SER A 120 1.90 -2.28 -5.02
N ILE A 121 0.92 -1.96 -4.17
CA ILE A 121 0.41 -2.80 -3.10
C ILE A 121 -1.12 -2.67 -3.14
N ALA A 122 -1.83 -3.76 -2.91
CA ALA A 122 -3.28 -3.77 -2.72
C ALA A 122 -3.66 -4.84 -1.69
N PHE A 123 -4.55 -4.50 -0.78
CA PHE A 123 -5.25 -5.47 0.05
C PHE A 123 -6.54 -5.88 -0.64
N ASN A 124 -6.96 -7.12 -0.41
CA ASN A 124 -8.29 -7.56 -0.79
C ASN A 124 -9.35 -7.02 0.19
N HIS A 125 -10.63 -7.20 -0.13
CA HIS A 125 -11.75 -6.59 0.60
C HIS A 125 -11.86 -7.07 2.05
N ASP A 126 -11.58 -8.34 2.34
CA ASP A 126 -11.61 -8.88 3.70
C ASP A 126 -10.27 -8.78 4.44
N SER A 127 -9.26 -8.15 3.81
CA SER A 127 -7.91 -7.96 4.35
C SER A 127 -7.12 -9.24 4.64
N GLN A 128 -7.54 -10.40 4.13
CA GLN A 128 -6.83 -11.67 4.29
C GLN A 128 -5.69 -11.88 3.29
N ALA A 129 -5.78 -11.24 2.13
CA ALA A 129 -4.79 -11.33 1.06
C ALA A 129 -4.25 -9.95 0.68
N MET A 130 -2.97 -9.91 0.32
CA MET A 130 -2.31 -8.69 -0.15
C MET A 130 -1.49 -9.00 -1.40
N ALA A 131 -1.78 -8.29 -2.49
CA ALA A 131 -0.98 -8.32 -3.71
C ALA A 131 0.06 -7.20 -3.67
N PHE A 132 1.25 -7.48 -4.19
CA PHE A 132 2.31 -6.48 -4.31
C PHE A 132 3.15 -6.74 -5.56
N SER A 133 3.66 -5.67 -6.16
CA SER A 133 4.39 -5.75 -7.42
C SER A 133 5.50 -4.72 -7.56
N SER A 134 6.39 -4.97 -8.52
CA SER A 134 7.42 -4.04 -9.00
C SER A 134 7.30 -3.87 -10.50
N ASN A 135 7.52 -2.66 -11.00
CA ASN A 135 7.52 -2.38 -12.43
C ASN A 135 8.91 -2.53 -13.07
N VAL A 136 9.96 -2.76 -12.27
CA VAL A 136 11.36 -2.75 -12.76
C VAL A 136 11.71 -4.01 -13.56
N LYS A 137 11.23 -5.18 -13.12
CA LYS A 137 11.50 -6.47 -13.78
C LYS A 137 10.18 -7.16 -14.15
N LYS A 138 10.25 -8.03 -15.16
CA LYS A 138 9.12 -8.90 -15.55
C LYS A 138 8.79 -9.88 -14.43
N ASN A 139 7.54 -10.36 -14.39
CA ASN A 139 7.05 -11.33 -13.42
C ASN A 139 7.25 -10.92 -11.94
N GLN A 140 7.30 -9.62 -11.65
CA GLN A 140 7.40 -9.11 -10.28
C GLN A 140 6.01 -8.80 -9.73
N VAL A 141 5.21 -9.83 -9.52
CA VAL A 141 3.95 -9.75 -8.78
C VAL A 141 3.87 -10.94 -7.83
N LYS A 142 3.36 -10.71 -6.63
CA LYS A 142 3.25 -11.72 -5.58
C LYS A 142 1.98 -11.51 -4.78
N LEU A 143 1.52 -12.59 -4.15
CA LEU A 143 0.36 -12.60 -3.27
C LEU A 143 0.79 -13.10 -1.89
N LEU A 144 0.40 -12.39 -0.85
CA LEU A 144 0.66 -12.70 0.56
C LEU A 144 -0.64 -13.09 1.23
N HIS A 145 -0.61 -14.15 2.06
CA HIS A 145 -1.65 -14.38 3.06
C HIS A 145 -1.30 -13.60 4.34
N VAL A 146 -2.10 -12.60 4.67
CA VAL A 146 -1.79 -11.57 5.68
C VAL A 146 -1.73 -12.16 7.09
N ALA A 147 -2.64 -13.08 7.43
CA ALA A 147 -2.71 -13.63 8.78
C ALA A 147 -1.48 -14.48 9.15
N SER A 148 -1.02 -15.32 8.22
CA SER A 148 0.17 -16.18 8.39
C SER A 148 1.48 -15.49 8.02
N GLY A 149 1.44 -14.38 7.27
CA GLY A 149 2.62 -13.71 6.75
C GLY A 149 3.35 -14.53 5.67
N THR A 150 2.69 -15.47 5.01
CA THR A 150 3.30 -16.36 4.02
C THR A 150 2.94 -15.98 2.60
N VAL A 151 3.94 -15.87 1.73
CA VAL A 151 3.74 -15.62 0.30
C VAL A 151 3.32 -16.90 -0.43
N TYR A 152 2.31 -16.81 -1.28
CA TYR A 152 1.83 -17.92 -2.09
C TYR A 152 2.88 -18.33 -3.14
N ASN A 153 3.35 -19.56 -3.07
CA ASN A 153 4.39 -20.09 -3.98
C ASN A 153 3.84 -20.54 -5.34
N ASN A 154 2.53 -20.71 -5.47
CA ASN A 154 1.84 -21.10 -6.70
C ASN A 154 1.39 -19.90 -7.56
N PHE A 155 1.73 -18.67 -7.15
CA PHE A 155 1.38 -17.44 -7.87
C PHE A 155 2.60 -16.52 -8.07
N PRO A 156 2.76 -15.90 -9.27
CA PRO A 156 2.05 -16.19 -10.52
C PRO A 156 2.40 -17.60 -11.04
N LYS A 157 1.62 -18.11 -12.01
CA LYS A 157 1.87 -19.45 -12.58
C LYS A 157 3.24 -19.45 -13.27
N LYS A 158 4.03 -20.52 -13.10
CA LYS A 158 5.44 -20.59 -13.58
C LYS A 158 5.64 -20.27 -15.07
N HIS A 159 4.64 -20.52 -15.91
CA HIS A 159 4.70 -20.31 -17.35
C HIS A 159 4.06 -18.99 -17.81
N GLU A 160 3.50 -18.23 -16.89
CA GLU A 160 2.86 -16.97 -17.20
C GLU A 160 3.91 -15.89 -17.41
N LYS A 161 3.85 -15.23 -18.57
CA LYS A 161 4.73 -14.12 -18.92
C LYS A 161 3.99 -12.82 -18.62
N ILE A 162 4.07 -12.39 -17.37
CA ILE A 162 3.62 -11.09 -16.93
C ILE A 162 4.74 -10.10 -17.25
N MET A 163 4.39 -9.08 -18.01
CA MET A 163 5.31 -7.99 -18.36
C MET A 163 5.55 -7.10 -17.13
N ASN A 164 6.15 -5.93 -17.33
CA ASN A 164 6.35 -4.95 -16.26
C ASN A 164 4.99 -4.54 -15.68
N VAL A 165 4.78 -4.79 -14.39
CA VAL A 165 3.51 -4.55 -13.68
C VAL A 165 3.52 -3.15 -13.10
N GLU A 166 2.60 -2.30 -13.55
CA GLU A 166 2.46 -0.92 -13.07
C GLU A 166 1.49 -0.81 -11.89
N CYS A 167 0.40 -1.59 -11.91
CA CYS A 167 -0.59 -1.57 -10.84
C CYS A 167 -1.22 -2.93 -10.61
N VAL A 168 -1.63 -3.17 -9.37
CA VAL A 168 -2.46 -4.31 -8.96
C VAL A 168 -3.64 -3.83 -8.13
N GLU A 169 -4.81 -4.42 -8.34
CA GLU A 169 -6.03 -4.06 -7.61
C GLU A 169 -7.00 -5.26 -7.55
N PHE A 170 -7.69 -5.40 -6.43
CA PHE A 170 -8.73 -6.43 -6.27
C PHE A 170 -10.09 -5.90 -6.70
N SER A 171 -10.97 -6.79 -7.19
CA SER A 171 -12.38 -6.44 -7.36
C SER A 171 -13.04 -6.14 -6.00
N PRO A 172 -14.18 -5.42 -5.97
CA PRO A 172 -14.84 -5.03 -4.72
C PRO A 172 -15.11 -6.18 -3.75
N HIS A 173 -15.47 -7.38 -4.22
CA HIS A 173 -15.62 -8.58 -3.38
C HIS A 173 -14.51 -9.62 -3.60
N SER A 174 -13.39 -9.20 -4.19
CA SER A 174 -12.14 -9.98 -4.32
C SER A 174 -12.20 -11.24 -5.20
N ALA A 175 -13.26 -11.45 -5.98
CA ALA A 175 -13.30 -12.52 -6.99
C ALA A 175 -12.23 -12.39 -8.08
N TYR A 176 -11.73 -11.18 -8.34
CA TYR A 176 -10.68 -10.95 -9.34
C TYR A 176 -9.52 -10.13 -8.78
N LEU A 177 -8.32 -10.46 -9.26
CA LEU A 177 -7.13 -9.62 -9.17
C LEU A 177 -6.82 -9.07 -10.55
N GLY A 178 -6.90 -7.74 -10.69
CA GLY A 178 -6.44 -7.02 -11.87
C GLY A 178 -4.95 -6.70 -11.78
N ILE A 179 -4.23 -6.95 -12.87
CA ILE A 179 -2.81 -6.66 -13.01
C ILE A 179 -2.63 -5.82 -14.27
N GLY A 180 -2.34 -4.53 -14.09
CA GLY A 180 -2.08 -3.61 -15.19
C GLY A 180 -0.60 -3.63 -15.58
N CYS A 181 -0.31 -3.89 -16.85
CA CYS A 181 1.04 -3.94 -17.38
C CYS A 181 1.40 -2.67 -18.18
N ALA A 182 2.70 -2.34 -18.21
CA ALA A 182 3.23 -1.15 -18.89
C ALA A 182 2.97 -1.11 -20.41
N ASN A 183 2.67 -2.26 -21.03
CA ASN A 183 2.29 -2.37 -22.43
C ASN A 183 0.79 -2.10 -22.69
N GLY A 184 0.04 -1.69 -21.67
CA GLY A 184 -1.41 -1.44 -21.75
C GLY A 184 -2.27 -2.70 -21.59
N GLN A 185 -1.67 -3.87 -21.37
CA GLN A 185 -2.42 -5.09 -21.12
C GLN A 185 -2.97 -5.12 -19.69
N LEU A 186 -4.23 -5.51 -19.54
CA LEU A 186 -4.84 -5.87 -18.27
C LEU A 186 -4.97 -7.39 -18.19
N ILE A 187 -4.38 -7.99 -17.15
CA ILE A 187 -4.55 -9.40 -16.83
C ILE A 187 -5.53 -9.50 -15.67
N LEU A 188 -6.54 -10.36 -15.79
CA LEU A 188 -7.53 -10.63 -14.74
C LEU A 188 -7.37 -12.07 -14.27
N GLU A 189 -6.98 -12.25 -13.03
CA GLU A 189 -6.87 -13.56 -12.39
C GLU A 189 -8.05 -13.78 -11.43
N ARG A 190 -8.77 -14.90 -11.60
CA ARG A 190 -9.90 -15.25 -10.73
C ARG A 190 -9.41 -15.90 -9.44
N ILE A 191 -9.92 -15.43 -8.31
CA ILE A 191 -9.66 -15.99 -6.99
C ILE A 191 -10.87 -16.84 -6.58
N ASN A 192 -10.74 -18.16 -6.75
CA ASN A 192 -11.86 -19.10 -6.55
C ASN A 192 -12.38 -19.20 -5.11
N HIS A 193 -11.72 -18.57 -4.14
CA HIS A 193 -12.21 -18.51 -2.76
C HIS A 193 -13.43 -17.59 -2.62
N PHE A 194 -13.53 -16.57 -3.46
CA PHE A 194 -14.63 -15.60 -3.44
C PHE A 194 -15.61 -15.95 -4.56
N GLU A 195 -16.86 -16.21 -4.18
CA GLU A 195 -17.92 -16.61 -5.12
C GLU A 195 -18.55 -15.40 -5.82
N ASP A 196 -18.60 -14.25 -5.15
CA ASP A 196 -19.24 -13.02 -5.60
C ASP A 196 -18.23 -11.96 -6.06
N TYR A 197 -18.63 -11.16 -7.06
CA TYR A 197 -17.81 -10.14 -7.74
C TYR A 197 -17.67 -8.83 -6.96
#